data_AF-A0A2T3MXZ0-F1
#
_entry.id   AF-A0A2T3MXZ0-F1
#
_cell.length_a   1.000
_cell.length_b   1.000
_cell.length_c   1.000
_cell.angle_alpha   90.00
_cell.angle_beta   90.00
_cell.angle_gamma   90.00
#
_symmetry.space_group_name_H-M   'P 1'
#
loop_
_entity.id
_entity.type
_entity.pdbx_description
1 polymer ?
#
loop_
_entity_poly.entity_id
_entity_poly.type
_entity_poly.pdbx_seq_one_letter_code
_entity_poly.pdbx_strand_id
1 'polypeptide(L)' 'MPEQDENSQPQKRKTKRRVALSVAAALFGVQSDNNRQQDFNQRSPWPFIIGGVIAIVVFVALLITVTLLVTAIH' A
#
# COMPACT_ATOMS: atom_id res chain seq x y z
N MET A 1 -45.74 -7.36 -8.47
CA MET A 1 -44.53 -8.06 -8.02
C MET A 1 -43.34 -7.25 -8.50
N PRO A 2 -42.54 -6.62 -7.63
CA PRO A 2 -41.27 -6.01 -8.00
C PRO A 2 -40.10 -6.95 -7.68
N GLU A 3 -39.16 -6.98 -8.63
CA GLU A 3 -37.97 -7.82 -8.69
C GLU A 3 -36.92 -7.47 -7.63
N GLN A 4 -36.21 -8.49 -7.14
CA GLN A 4 -35.03 -8.36 -6.30
C GLN A 4 -33.83 -8.00 -7.17
N ASP A 5 -33.22 -6.84 -6.92
CA ASP A 5 -31.80 -6.65 -7.21
C ASP A 5 -31.03 -6.50 -5.90
N GLU A 6 -30.44 -7.63 -5.57
CA GLU A 6 -29.56 -8.00 -4.49
C GLU A 6 -28.28 -7.14 -4.45
N ASN A 7 -27.76 -6.93 -3.23
CA ASN A 7 -26.44 -6.37 -2.93
C ASN A 7 -26.30 -4.83 -2.85
N SER A 8 -27.08 -4.21 -1.97
CA SER A 8 -26.68 -2.96 -1.30
C SER A 8 -26.20 -3.25 0.12
N GLN A 9 -24.99 -3.79 0.28
CA GLN A 9 -24.34 -3.87 1.59
C GLN A 9 -23.92 -2.46 2.06
N PRO A 10 -24.40 -1.98 3.22
CA PRO A 10 -24.09 -0.65 3.74
C PRO A 10 -22.70 -0.66 4.37
N GLN A 11 -21.63 -0.62 3.58
CA GLN A 11 -20.25 -0.74 4.10
C GLN A 11 -19.64 0.61 4.54
N LYS A 12 -20.44 1.41 5.24
CA LYS A 12 -20.04 2.65 5.90
C LYS A 12 -19.71 2.41 7.37
N ARG A 13 -18.72 1.53 7.69
CA ARG A 13 -18.18 1.40 9.08
C ARG A 13 -16.94 0.53 9.35
N LYS A 14 -16.17 0.06 8.36
CA LYS A 14 -14.94 -0.73 8.59
C LYS A 14 -13.66 -0.09 8.04
N THR A 15 -13.57 1.23 8.01
CA THR A 15 -12.47 1.98 7.38
C THR A 15 -11.09 1.64 7.97
N LYS A 16 -10.92 1.59 9.29
CA LYS A 16 -9.60 1.37 9.90
C LYS A 16 -8.98 0.01 9.54
N ARG A 17 -9.78 -1.07 9.58
CA ARG A 17 -9.32 -2.41 9.22
C ARG A 17 -9.02 -2.52 7.72
N ARG A 18 -9.85 -1.90 6.87
CA ARG A 18 -9.61 -1.86 5.41
C ARG A 18 -8.33 -1.10 5.07
N VAL A 19 -8.08 0.03 5.74
CA VAL A 19 -6.84 0.80 5.57
C VAL A 19 -5.62 0.00 6.00
N ALA A 20 -5.65 -0.66 7.17
CA ALA A 20 -4.55 -1.51 7.62
C ALA A 20 -4.27 -2.68 6.65
N LEU A 21 -5.32 -3.34 6.16
CA LEU A 21 -5.19 -4.42 5.18
C LEU A 21 -4.65 -3.91 3.84
N SER A 22 -5.08 -2.72 3.42
CA SER A 22 -4.62 -2.07 2.19
C SER A 22 -3.15 -1.65 2.28
N VAL A 23 -2.71 -1.13 3.43
CA VAL A 23 -1.30 -0.80 3.70
C VAL A 23 -0.47 -2.08 3.71
N ALA A 24 -0.93 -3.14 4.38
CA ALA A 24 -0.25 -4.44 4.35
C ALA A 24 -0.15 -5.00 2.93
N ALA A 25 -1.24 -5.01 2.17
CA ALA A 25 -1.25 -5.46 0.77
C ALA A 25 -0.29 -4.64 -0.10
N ALA A 26 -0.23 -3.32 0.08
CA ALA A 26 0.72 -2.45 -0.62
C ALA A 26 2.18 -2.76 -0.25
N LEU A 27 2.48 -3.04 1.02
CA LEU A 27 3.80 -3.47 1.48
C LEU A 27 4.21 -4.85 0.90
N PHE A 28 3.25 -5.76 0.73
CA PHE A 28 3.44 -7.05 0.06
C PHE A 28 3.39 -6.97 -1.48
N GLY A 29 3.18 -5.78 -2.05
CA GLY A 29 3.09 -5.58 -3.50
C GLY A 29 1.76 -6.00 -4.15
N VAL A 30 0.76 -6.42 -3.37
CA VAL A 30 -0.60 -6.80 -3.83
C VAL A 30 -1.48 -5.55 -3.92
N GLN A 31 -0.96 -4.50 -4.58
CA GLN A 31 -1.72 -3.29 -4.88
C GLN A 31 -2.81 -3.65 -5.91
N SER A 32 -4.08 -3.42 -5.56
CA SER A 32 -5.23 -3.75 -6.40
C SER A 32 -5.12 -3.13 -7.81
N ASP A 33 -5.56 -3.87 -8.83
CA ASP A 33 -5.60 -3.42 -10.23
C ASP A 33 -6.31 -2.08 -10.44
N ASN A 34 -7.26 -1.70 -9.57
CA ASN A 34 -7.91 -0.40 -9.64
C ASN A 34 -6.98 0.77 -9.27
N ASN A 35 -6.07 0.56 -8.31
CA ASN A 35 -5.02 1.53 -8.00
C ASN A 35 -4.02 1.59 -9.16
N ARG A 36 -3.68 0.41 -9.70
CA ARG A 36 -2.76 0.26 -10.84
C ARG A 36 -3.28 0.95 -12.11
N GLN A 37 -4.57 0.83 -12.43
CA GLN A 37 -5.18 1.50 -13.59
C GLN A 37 -5.17 3.02 -13.46
N GLN A 38 -5.45 3.55 -12.27
CA GLN A 38 -5.33 4.99 -12.00
C GLN A 38 -3.89 5.48 -12.09
N ASP A 39 -2.95 4.65 -11.65
CA ASP A 39 -1.51 4.88 -11.71
C ASP A 39 -0.96 4.84 -13.15
N PHE A 40 -1.48 3.96 -14.00
CA PHE A 40 -1.09 3.86 -15.42
C PHE A 40 -1.79 4.86 -16.33
N ASN A 41 -2.93 5.43 -15.92
CA ASN A 41 -3.58 6.51 -16.65
C ASN A 41 -3.00 7.90 -16.34
N GLN A 42 -2.07 7.99 -15.39
CA GLN A 42 -1.40 9.25 -15.06
C GLN A 42 -0.32 9.58 -16.10
N ARG A 43 -0.37 10.81 -16.61
CA ARG A 43 0.46 11.32 -17.72
C ARG A 43 1.97 11.40 -17.42
N SER A 44 2.40 11.15 -16.18
CA SER A 44 3.77 11.40 -15.73
C SER A 44 4.29 10.26 -14.85
N PRO A 45 5.47 9.68 -15.16
CA PRO A 45 6.08 8.61 -14.37
C PRO A 45 6.77 9.10 -13.09
N TRP A 46 6.88 10.43 -12.91
CA TRP A 46 7.60 11.05 -11.79
C TRP A 46 7.14 10.61 -10.38
N PRO A 47 5.84 10.44 -10.08
CA PRO A 47 5.39 9.99 -8.78
C PRO A 47 5.93 8.60 -8.40
N PHE A 48 6.05 7.68 -9.36
CA PHE A 48 6.58 6.33 -9.13
C PHE A 48 8.08 6.35 -8.86
N ILE A 49 8.82 7.18 -9.60
CA ILE A 49 10.27 7.33 -9.41
C ILE A 49 10.55 7.88 -8.01
N ILE A 50 9.84 8.93 -7.60
CA ILE A 50 9.99 9.54 -6.27
C ILE A 50 9.60 8.52 -5.19
N GLY A 51 8.48 7.81 -5.36
CA GLY A 51 8.04 6.76 -4.44
C GLY A 51 9.07 5.63 -4.30
N GLY A 52 9.66 5.18 -5.42
CA GLY A 52 10.70 4.17 -5.45
C GLY A 52 11.98 4.62 -4.73
N VAL A 53 12.43 5.86 -4.97
CA VAL A 53 13.59 6.44 -4.28
C VAL A 53 13.35 6.51 -2.77
N ILE A 54 12.18 6.99 -2.34
CA ILE A 54 11.83 7.03 -0.91
C ILE A 54 11.85 5.62 -0.31
N ALA A 55 11.27 4.64 -1.00
CA ALA A 55 11.25 3.25 -0.53
C ALA A 55 12.67 2.67 -0.36
N ILE A 56 13.57 2.93 -1.32
CA ILE A 56 14.98 2.50 -1.25
C ILE A 56 15.69 3.15 -0.07
N VAL A 57 15.51 4.46 0.13
CA VAL A 57 16.12 5.18 1.27
C VAL A 57 15.66 4.59 2.60
N VAL A 58 14.34 4.34 2.75
CA VAL A 58 13.79 3.71 3.95
C VAL A 58 14.36 2.31 4.16
N PHE A 59 14.47 1.52 3.10
CA PHE A 59 15.04 0.17 3.17
C PHE A 59 16.49 0.18 3.64
N VAL A 60 17.33 1.05 3.08
CA VAL A 60 18.74 1.18 3.49
C VAL A 60 18.87 1.65 4.94
N ALA A 61 18.05 2.63 5.37
CA ALA A 61 18.04 3.08 6.75
C ALA A 61 17.65 1.96 7.73
N LEU A 62 16.71 1.09 7.34
CA LEU A 62 16.31 -0.08 8.12
C LEU A 62 17.47 -1.08 8.24
N LEU A 63 18.20 -1.35 7.16
CA LEU A 63 19.38 -2.21 7.18
C LEU A 63 20.47 -1.65 8.12
N ILE A 64 20.79 -0.36 8.00
CA ILE A 64 21.76 0.31 8.89
C ILE A 64 21.33 0.16 10.35
N THR A 65 20.05 0.40 10.65
CA THR A 65 19.51 0.26 12.01
C THR A 65 19.70 -1.16 12.54
N VAL A 66 19.40 -2.17 11.73
CA VAL A 66 19.60 -3.58 12.10
C VAL A 66 21.08 -3.89 12.32
N THR A 67 21.96 -3.42 11.44
CA THR A 67 23.41 -3.61 11.57
C THR A 67 23.95 -2.94 12.83
N LEU A 68 23.51 -1.72 13.14
CA LEU A 68 23.91 -1.02 14.36
C LEU A 68 23.39 -1.75 15.61
N LEU A 69 22.13 -2.19 15.60
CA LEU A 69 21.56 -2.95 16.69
C LEU A 69 22.32 -4.26 16.94
N VAL A 70 22.65 -5.00 15.87
CA VAL A 70 23.38 -6.27 16.00
C VAL A 70 24.81 -6.04 16.51
N THR A 71 25.46 -4.98 16.03
CA THR A 71 26.83 -4.63 16.44
C THR A 71 26.87 -4.09 17.87
N ALA A 72 25.83 -3.39 18.33
CA ALA A 72 25.74 -2.86 19.69
C ALA A 72 25.35 -3.92 20.74
N ILE A 73 24.80 -5.06 20.30
CA ILE A 73 24.42 -6.19 21.17
C ILE A 73 25.59 -7.20 21.34
N HIS A 74 26.64 -7.07 20.53
CA HIS A 74 27.92 -7.78 20.67
C HIS A 74 29.00 -6.85 21.21
#